data_AF-M8CHV4-F1
#
_entry.id   AF-M8CHV4-F1
#
_cell.length_a   1.000
_cell.length_b   1.000
_cell.length_c   1.000
_cell.angle_alpha   90.00
_cell.angle_beta   90.00
_cell.angle_gamma   90.00
#
_symmetry.space_group_name_H-M   'P 1'
#
loop_
_entity.id
_entity.type
_entity.pdbx_description
1 polymer ?
#
loop_
_entity_poly.entity_id
_entity_poly.type
_entity_poly.pdbx_seq_one_letter_code
_entity_poly.pdbx_strand_id
1 'polypeptide(L)'
;MAEIQQEKEAIAKKGNFLWGKGKMDGFHASPLKIRKRLWERRGPPRENQGESNRLSAYAADSSVRAIIGSRFKDRDTFLMILQRGIKLFAGMSLPDLYPSSRLAMLVSRVPGQMKRYREERDAFMDAAVREHQENRAADDDKEGLLDVLLRIQREGQLQFPMSIDNIKSAVGDLFAGGSDTSATTLEWTMAELVKNPKVMGKAQDEVRRALAGQPKVTEDSLGGLNYMRLVIKEVLRLHPPAPLLLPRECMNDCRVLGFDVPKGTMVLVNAWAISRDPAHWDAAEEFIPERFERGEVDFKGADMEYTPFGAGRRMCPGMSFGLANAELALAGLLYHFDWELPGGAEAEELDVTQKMGVTVRLRRDLLLVPVQKLIFCKPQYPKNHVFFGVSGKEVGTCWGLLGPKEKMTAKVAEALIRRFDEPLTDEDIAIIAKLTRLDPDALRVAGGMAGPEGGEETAA
;
A
#
# COMPACT_ATOMS: atom_id res chain seq x y z
N MET A 1 15.20 -20.25 -51.49
CA MET A 1 14.55 -18.92 -51.44
C MET A 1 13.61 -18.68 -52.62
N ALA A 2 13.96 -19.07 -53.86
CA ALA A 2 13.02 -18.99 -55.00
C ALA A 2 11.88 -20.02 -54.94
N GLU A 3 12.11 -21.23 -54.41
CA GLU A 3 11.06 -22.26 -54.25
C GLU A 3 10.00 -21.90 -53.20
N ILE A 4 10.36 -21.16 -52.14
CA ILE A 4 9.43 -20.73 -51.09
C ILE A 4 8.46 -19.64 -51.61
N GLN A 5 8.88 -18.89 -52.63
CA GLN A 5 8.04 -17.85 -53.23
C GLN A 5 7.00 -18.45 -54.18
N GLN A 6 7.37 -19.52 -54.92
CA GLN A 6 6.45 -20.25 -55.80
C GLN A 6 5.35 -20.99 -55.02
N GLU A 7 5.69 -21.52 -53.83
CA GLU A 7 4.72 -22.23 -52.98
C GLU A 7 3.67 -21.28 -52.36
N LYS A 8 4.05 -20.02 -52.07
CA LYS A 8 3.12 -18.99 -51.58
C LYS A 8 2.14 -18.51 -52.65
N GLU A 9 2.57 -18.41 -53.91
CA GLU A 9 1.71 -18.02 -55.03
C GLU A 9 0.75 -19.14 -55.45
N ALA A 10 1.13 -20.41 -55.26
CA ALA A 10 0.26 -21.56 -55.51
C ALA A 10 -0.88 -21.68 -54.49
N ILE A 11 -0.63 -21.29 -53.23
CA ILE A 11 -1.65 -21.27 -52.17
C ILE A 11 -2.64 -20.10 -52.36
N ALA A 12 -2.17 -18.97 -52.89
CA ALA A 12 -3.03 -17.81 -53.18
C ALA A 12 -4.03 -18.05 -54.34
N LYS A 13 -3.76 -19.01 -55.24
CA LYS A 13 -4.61 -19.28 -56.42
C LYS A 13 -5.72 -20.32 -56.23
N LYS A 14 -5.72 -21.10 -55.13
CA LYS A 14 -6.65 -22.25 -54.97
C LYS A 14 -7.75 -22.08 -53.91
N GLY A 15 -7.89 -20.92 -53.28
CA GLY A 15 -8.85 -20.70 -52.19
C GLY A 15 -10.10 -19.90 -52.55
N ASN A 16 -10.76 -20.20 -53.67
CA ASN A 16 -12.08 -19.62 -54.00
C ASN A 16 -13.12 -20.75 -54.05
N PHE A 17 -13.87 -20.98 -52.98
CA PHE A 17 -15.22 -21.52 -53.10
C PHE A 17 -16.15 -21.02 -51.98
N LEU A 18 -17.29 -20.53 -52.45
CA LEU A 18 -18.37 -19.79 -51.82
C LEU A 18 -19.08 -20.52 -50.67
N TRP A 19 -19.46 -19.77 -49.61
CA TRP A 19 -20.87 -19.56 -49.26
C TRP A 19 -21.04 -18.30 -48.39
N GLY A 20 -22.08 -17.50 -48.72
CA GLY A 20 -22.74 -16.59 -47.78
C GLY A 20 -22.31 -15.12 -47.77
N LYS A 21 -22.89 -14.30 -48.66
CA LYS A 21 -22.94 -12.83 -48.51
C LYS A 21 -23.66 -12.47 -47.22
N GLY A 22 -22.92 -12.04 -46.20
CA GLY A 22 -23.42 -11.29 -45.05
C GLY A 22 -22.46 -10.14 -44.76
N LYS A 23 -22.93 -8.90 -44.87
CA LYS A 23 -22.17 -7.68 -44.59
C LYS A 23 -21.44 -7.79 -43.24
N MET A 24 -20.10 -7.72 -43.24
CA MET A 24 -19.32 -7.44 -42.04
C MET A 24 -18.92 -5.96 -42.07
N ASP A 25 -19.78 -5.13 -41.50
CA ASP A 25 -19.37 -3.84 -40.97
C ASP A 25 -18.68 -4.07 -39.61
N GLY A 26 -17.46 -3.55 -39.45
CA GLY A 26 -16.90 -3.15 -38.15
C GLY A 26 -16.22 -4.22 -37.27
N PHE A 27 -14.89 -4.26 -37.31
CA PHE A 27 -14.06 -4.66 -36.16
C PHE A 27 -12.98 -3.61 -35.90
N HIS A 28 -13.41 -2.45 -35.42
CA HIS A 28 -12.63 -1.65 -34.47
C HIS A 28 -13.24 -1.92 -33.09
N ALA A 29 -12.60 -2.79 -32.31
CA ALA A 29 -13.02 -3.03 -30.94
C ALA A 29 -12.58 -1.84 -30.07
N SER A 30 -13.52 -0.96 -29.77
CA SER A 30 -13.35 0.13 -28.81
C SER A 30 -12.88 -0.41 -27.44
N PRO A 31 -11.96 0.28 -26.72
CA PRO A 31 -11.49 -0.06 -25.37
C PRO A 31 -12.61 -0.36 -24.35
N LEU A 32 -13.81 0.20 -24.58
CA LEU A 32 -15.01 -0.02 -23.76
C LEU A 32 -15.52 -1.47 -23.79
N LYS A 33 -15.31 -2.22 -24.89
CA LYS A 33 -15.76 -3.62 -25.01
C LYS A 33 -14.87 -4.61 -24.24
N ILE A 34 -13.59 -4.27 -24.04
CA ILE A 34 -12.67 -5.04 -23.17
C ILE A 34 -12.99 -4.77 -21.70
N ARG A 35 -13.27 -3.50 -21.34
CA ARG A 35 -13.74 -3.12 -20.01
C ARG A 35 -15.04 -3.83 -19.60
N LYS A 36 -16.03 -3.90 -20.50
CA LYS A 36 -17.32 -4.57 -20.19
C LYS A 36 -17.17 -6.08 -19.95
N ARG A 37 -16.33 -6.78 -20.72
CA ARG A 37 -16.05 -8.22 -20.53
C ARG A 37 -15.25 -8.52 -19.26
N LEU A 38 -14.41 -7.59 -18.80
CA LEU A 38 -13.69 -7.72 -17.52
C LEU A 38 -14.57 -7.36 -16.31
N TRP A 39 -15.50 -6.41 -16.50
CA TRP A 39 -16.46 -6.00 -15.48
C TRP A 39 -17.53 -7.06 -15.22
N GLU A 40 -18.07 -7.70 -16.27
CA GLU A 40 -19.09 -8.77 -16.14
C GLU A 40 -18.55 -10.08 -15.51
N ARG A 41 -17.22 -10.23 -15.36
CA ARG A 41 -16.58 -11.33 -14.61
C ARG A 41 -16.31 -11.02 -13.13
N ARG A 42 -16.42 -9.76 -12.71
CA ARG A 42 -16.31 -9.34 -11.31
C ARG A 42 -17.72 -9.21 -10.74
N GLY A 43 -18.12 -10.16 -9.90
CA GLY A 43 -19.24 -9.93 -8.98
C GLY A 43 -18.95 -8.75 -8.04
N PRO A 44 -19.94 -8.28 -7.26
CA PRO A 44 -19.78 -7.15 -6.35
C PRO A 44 -18.60 -7.35 -5.37
N PRO A 45 -17.98 -6.27 -4.88
CA PRO A 45 -16.82 -6.37 -3.98
C PRO A 45 -17.21 -7.15 -2.74
N ARG A 46 -16.51 -8.25 -2.46
CA ARG A 46 -16.69 -9.02 -1.22
C ARG A 46 -16.22 -8.18 -0.05
N GLU A 47 -17.08 -8.02 0.95
CA GLU A 47 -16.93 -7.21 2.16
C GLU A 47 -15.82 -7.73 3.12
N ASN A 48 -15.19 -8.88 2.80
CA ASN A 48 -14.11 -9.50 3.57
C ASN A 48 -12.78 -9.44 2.81
N GLN A 49 -12.16 -8.26 2.73
CA GLN A 49 -10.75 -8.14 2.29
C GLN A 49 -9.86 -7.92 3.52
N GLY A 50 -9.01 -8.90 3.83
CA GLY A 50 -8.07 -8.84 4.97
C GLY A 50 -7.07 -7.68 4.92
N GLU A 51 -6.43 -7.32 6.03
CA GLU A 51 -5.51 -6.17 6.09
C GLU A 51 -4.37 -6.29 5.09
N SER A 52 -3.88 -7.50 4.83
CA SER A 52 -2.82 -7.77 3.85
C SER A 52 -3.11 -7.13 2.49
N ASN A 53 -4.37 -7.19 2.03
CA ASN A 53 -4.78 -6.60 0.77
C ASN A 53 -4.85 -5.07 0.83
N ARG A 54 -5.24 -4.51 1.99
CA ARG A 54 -5.31 -3.05 2.19
C ARG A 54 -3.92 -2.42 2.32
N LEU A 55 -3.00 -3.07 3.04
CA LEU A 55 -1.60 -2.65 3.16
C LEU A 55 -0.89 -2.71 1.80
N SER A 56 -1.13 -3.78 1.04
CA SER A 56 -0.62 -3.92 -0.33
C SER A 56 -1.17 -2.82 -1.25
N ALA A 57 -2.46 -2.52 -1.17
CA ALA A 57 -3.07 -1.44 -1.95
C ALA A 57 -2.48 -0.07 -1.57
N TYR A 58 -2.28 0.21 -0.28
CA TYR A 58 -1.64 1.45 0.18
C TYR A 58 -0.22 1.60 -0.38
N ALA A 59 0.65 0.60 -0.21
CA ALA A 59 2.04 0.66 -0.65
C ALA A 59 2.14 0.83 -2.17
N ALA A 60 1.27 0.15 -2.92
CA ALA A 60 1.15 0.32 -4.35
C ALA A 60 0.67 1.72 -4.74
N ASP A 61 -0.39 2.23 -4.13
CA ASP A 61 -0.93 3.57 -4.43
C ASP A 61 0.07 4.68 -4.12
N SER A 62 0.80 4.55 -3.01
CA SER A 62 1.88 5.48 -2.67
C SER A 62 3.02 5.42 -3.67
N SER A 63 3.47 4.23 -4.05
CA SER A 63 4.49 4.01 -5.08
C SER A 63 4.11 4.58 -6.44
N VAL A 64 2.89 4.31 -6.90
CA VAL A 64 2.36 4.87 -8.15
C VAL A 64 2.37 6.39 -8.08
N ARG A 65 1.87 6.98 -6.99
CA ARG A 65 1.74 8.43 -6.89
C ARG A 65 3.10 9.13 -6.83
N ALA A 66 4.08 8.56 -6.15
CA ALA A 66 5.44 9.10 -6.12
C ALA A 66 6.14 9.00 -7.48
N ILE A 67 5.94 7.91 -8.21
CA ILE A 67 6.65 7.65 -9.46
C ILE A 67 6.01 8.36 -10.66
N ILE A 68 4.67 8.35 -10.74
CA ILE A 68 3.88 8.81 -11.89
C ILE A 68 3.08 10.09 -11.56
N GLY A 69 3.04 10.55 -10.30
CA GLY A 69 2.42 11.84 -9.92
C GLY A 69 0.89 11.82 -9.80
N SER A 70 0.17 10.85 -10.39
CA SER A 70 -1.30 10.77 -10.37
C SER A 70 -1.81 9.45 -9.77
N ARG A 71 -3.07 9.44 -9.28
CA ARG A 71 -3.76 8.19 -8.94
C ARG A 71 -4.10 7.47 -10.23
N PHE A 72 -3.49 6.31 -10.43
CA PHE A 72 -3.59 5.57 -11.67
C PHE A 72 -4.97 4.90 -11.82
N LYS A 73 -5.70 5.21 -12.91
CA LYS A 73 -7.08 4.71 -13.13
C LYS A 73 -7.16 3.19 -13.27
N ASP A 74 -6.14 2.56 -13.86
CA ASP A 74 -6.11 1.11 -14.09
C ASP A 74 -5.15 0.38 -13.11
N ARG A 75 -5.10 0.81 -11.84
CA ARG A 75 -4.22 0.27 -10.79
C ARG A 75 -4.31 -1.25 -10.67
N ASP A 76 -5.53 -1.79 -10.66
CA ASP A 76 -5.74 -3.22 -10.51
C ASP A 76 -5.10 -4.02 -11.66
N THR A 77 -5.15 -3.48 -12.88
CA THR A 77 -4.50 -4.08 -14.05
C THR A 77 -2.99 -4.08 -13.86
N PHE A 78 -2.44 -2.98 -13.34
CA PHE A 78 -1.01 -2.87 -13.06
C PHE A 78 -0.53 -3.86 -12.01
N LEU A 79 -1.24 -3.92 -10.87
CA LEU A 79 -0.96 -4.86 -9.79
C LEU A 79 -1.02 -6.31 -10.28
N MET A 80 -1.98 -6.63 -11.14
CA MET A 80 -2.07 -7.95 -11.77
C MET A 80 -0.86 -8.24 -12.67
N ILE A 81 -0.45 -7.28 -13.51
CA ILE A 81 0.75 -7.41 -14.37
C ILE A 81 1.98 -7.61 -13.47
N LEU A 82 2.14 -6.80 -12.43
CA LEU A 82 3.25 -6.89 -11.49
C LEU A 82 3.31 -8.27 -10.81
N GLN A 83 2.21 -8.72 -10.21
CA GLN A 83 2.15 -10.02 -9.52
C GLN A 83 2.47 -11.19 -10.47
N ARG A 84 2.02 -11.11 -11.73
CA ARG A 84 2.37 -12.08 -12.77
C ARG A 84 3.86 -12.05 -13.06
N GLY A 85 4.46 -10.87 -13.17
CA GLY A 85 5.90 -10.67 -13.34
C GLY A 85 6.71 -11.27 -12.19
N ILE A 86 6.36 -10.96 -10.94
CA ILE A 86 7.01 -11.50 -9.74
C ILE A 86 6.92 -13.03 -9.73
N LYS A 87 5.77 -13.61 -10.07
CA LYS A 87 5.61 -15.08 -10.11
C LYS A 87 6.48 -15.73 -11.18
N LEU A 88 6.64 -15.09 -12.34
CA LEU A 88 7.52 -15.58 -13.41
C LEU A 88 9.00 -15.46 -13.01
N PHE A 89 9.37 -14.37 -12.31
CA PHE A 89 10.72 -14.15 -11.81
C PHE A 89 11.10 -15.10 -10.66
N ALA A 90 10.14 -15.43 -9.78
CA ALA A 90 10.34 -16.31 -8.63
C ALA A 90 10.57 -17.78 -8.98
N GLY A 91 10.08 -18.23 -10.15
CA GLY A 91 10.09 -19.64 -10.51
C GLY A 91 11.42 -20.05 -11.11
N MET A 92 12.06 -21.08 -10.57
CA MET A 92 13.13 -21.80 -11.29
C MET A 92 12.49 -22.59 -12.43
N SER A 93 12.64 -22.13 -13.66
CA SER A 93 12.12 -22.83 -14.83
C SER A 93 13.17 -23.77 -15.44
N LEU A 94 12.73 -24.77 -16.21
CA LEU A 94 13.65 -25.67 -16.92
C LEU A 94 14.64 -24.89 -17.83
N PRO A 95 14.23 -23.83 -18.55
CA PRO A 95 15.14 -22.91 -19.22
C PRO A 95 16.21 -22.27 -18.35
N ASP A 96 15.92 -21.96 -17.09
CA ASP A 96 16.88 -21.31 -16.19
C ASP A 96 17.93 -22.32 -15.69
N LEU A 97 17.51 -23.56 -15.47
CA LEU A 97 18.39 -24.65 -15.03
C LEU A 97 19.22 -25.25 -16.17
N TYR A 98 18.64 -25.32 -17.37
CA TYR A 98 19.25 -25.94 -18.55
C TYR A 98 19.14 -25.02 -19.78
N PRO A 99 19.77 -23.83 -19.76
CA PRO A 99 19.64 -22.84 -20.83
C PRO A 99 20.15 -23.34 -22.19
N SER A 100 21.07 -24.30 -22.20
CA SER A 100 21.60 -24.93 -23.43
C SER A 100 20.68 -26.00 -24.04
N SER A 101 19.66 -26.46 -23.30
CA SER A 101 18.78 -27.54 -23.76
C SER A 101 17.60 -26.99 -24.55
N ARG A 102 17.58 -27.27 -25.86
CA ARG A 102 16.44 -26.94 -26.74
C ARG A 102 15.14 -27.62 -26.30
N LEU A 103 15.23 -28.81 -25.70
CA LEU A 103 14.07 -29.52 -25.17
C LEU A 103 13.50 -28.81 -23.93
N ALA A 104 14.37 -28.35 -23.02
CA ALA A 104 13.94 -27.56 -21.86
C ALA A 104 13.22 -26.28 -22.28
N MET A 105 13.72 -25.61 -23.33
CA MET A 105 13.09 -24.43 -23.94
C MET A 105 11.73 -24.74 -24.58
N LEU A 106 11.59 -25.89 -25.23
CA LEU A 106 10.37 -26.27 -25.96
C LEU A 106 9.26 -26.79 -25.03
N VAL A 107 9.62 -27.54 -24.00
CA VAL A 107 8.65 -28.11 -23.03
C VAL A 107 8.16 -27.04 -22.05
N SER A 108 8.98 -26.05 -21.74
CA SER A 108 8.60 -24.98 -20.82
C SER A 108 7.65 -23.97 -21.47
N ARG A 109 6.58 -23.62 -20.74
CA ARG A 109 5.68 -22.53 -21.12
C ARG A 109 6.22 -21.14 -20.73
N VAL A 110 7.27 -21.10 -19.90
CA VAL A 110 7.80 -19.85 -19.31
C VAL A 110 8.31 -18.87 -20.36
N PRO A 111 9.06 -19.26 -21.43
CA PRO A 111 9.49 -18.31 -22.44
C PRO A 111 8.33 -17.60 -23.14
N GLY A 112 7.27 -18.34 -23.48
CA GLY A 112 6.06 -17.78 -24.07
C GLY A 112 5.27 -16.88 -23.11
N GLN A 113 5.17 -17.27 -21.84
CA GLN A 113 4.54 -16.44 -20.79
C GLN A 113 5.33 -15.15 -20.55
N MET A 114 6.67 -15.23 -20.51
CA MET A 114 7.55 -14.08 -20.35
C MET A 114 7.45 -13.12 -21.53
N LYS A 115 7.39 -13.64 -22.77
CA LYS A 115 7.17 -12.80 -23.97
C LYS A 115 5.85 -12.03 -23.88
N ARG A 116 4.74 -12.73 -23.57
CA ARG A 116 3.43 -12.09 -23.40
C ARG A 116 3.43 -11.06 -22.27
N TYR A 117 4.07 -11.39 -21.15
CA TYR A 117 4.22 -10.46 -20.03
C TYR A 117 4.97 -9.19 -20.43
N ARG A 118 6.08 -9.30 -21.18
CA ARG A 118 6.82 -8.14 -21.70
C ARG A 118 5.95 -7.29 -22.61
N GLU A 119 5.24 -7.90 -23.57
CA GLU A 119 4.34 -7.19 -24.48
C GLU A 119 3.21 -6.47 -23.72
N GLU A 120 2.57 -7.14 -22.76
CA GLU A 120 1.52 -6.56 -21.90
C GLU A 120 2.05 -5.40 -21.04
N ARG A 121 3.21 -5.60 -20.40
CA ARG A 121 3.88 -4.59 -19.57
C ARG A 121 4.27 -3.38 -20.40
N ASP A 122 4.85 -3.58 -21.58
CA ASP A 122 5.32 -2.49 -22.44
C ASP A 122 4.12 -1.67 -22.95
N ALA A 123 3.06 -2.32 -23.43
CA ALA A 123 1.83 -1.64 -23.85
C ALA A 123 1.18 -0.85 -22.70
N PHE A 124 1.20 -1.42 -21.49
CA PHE A 124 0.70 -0.75 -20.29
C PHE A 124 1.53 0.49 -19.96
N MET A 125 2.86 0.37 -19.95
CA MET A 125 3.76 1.48 -19.66
C MET A 125 3.68 2.57 -20.73
N ASP A 126 3.51 2.21 -22.01
CA ASP A 126 3.26 3.16 -23.09
C ASP A 126 1.98 3.96 -22.88
N ALA A 127 0.91 3.29 -22.44
CA ALA A 127 -0.34 3.97 -22.11
C ALA A 127 -0.15 4.92 -20.92
N ALA A 128 0.55 4.48 -19.86
CA ALA A 128 0.82 5.28 -18.68
C ALA A 128 1.65 6.54 -19.00
N VAL A 129 2.72 6.40 -19.78
CA VAL A 129 3.57 7.53 -20.19
C VAL A 129 2.80 8.53 -21.05
N ARG A 130 1.98 8.04 -21.99
CA ARG A 130 1.15 8.92 -22.84
C ARG A 130 0.10 9.67 -22.02
N GLU A 131 -0.66 8.99 -21.16
CA GLU A 131 -1.65 9.65 -20.29
C GLU A 131 -0.98 10.69 -19.38
N HIS A 132 0.21 10.38 -18.87
CA HIS A 132 0.99 11.32 -18.06
C HIS A 132 1.37 12.59 -18.84
N GLN A 133 1.88 12.44 -20.06
CA GLN A 133 2.23 13.56 -20.94
C GLN A 133 1.01 14.41 -21.31
N GLU A 134 -0.15 13.79 -21.56
CA GLU A 134 -1.41 14.48 -21.87
C GLU A 134 -1.95 15.27 -20.66
N ASN A 135 -1.89 14.69 -19.46
CA ASN A 135 -2.37 15.35 -18.23
C ASN A 135 -1.46 16.51 -17.79
N ARG A 136 -0.14 16.42 -17.99
CA ARG A 136 0.79 17.51 -17.64
C ARG A 136 0.60 18.76 -18.50
N ALA A 137 0.09 18.63 -19.72
CA ALA A 137 -0.28 19.80 -20.53
C ALA A 137 -1.40 20.65 -19.87
N ALA A 138 -2.06 20.15 -18.82
CA ALA A 138 -3.15 20.81 -18.11
C ALA A 138 -2.83 21.23 -16.66
N ASP A 139 -1.74 20.75 -16.04
CA ASP A 139 -1.39 21.03 -14.62
C ASP A 139 0.15 21.05 -14.45
N ASP A 140 0.74 22.24 -14.31
CA ASP A 140 2.19 22.50 -14.46
C ASP A 140 3.00 22.34 -13.15
N ASP A 141 2.33 22.19 -12.00
CA ASP A 141 2.96 22.41 -10.67
C ASP A 141 3.39 21.14 -9.91
N LYS A 142 3.29 19.93 -10.48
CA LYS A 142 3.69 18.67 -9.80
C LYS A 142 4.59 17.79 -10.64
N GLU A 143 5.89 17.87 -10.39
CA GLU A 143 6.91 17.02 -11.03
C GLU A 143 7.04 15.67 -10.30
N GLY A 144 6.71 14.56 -10.99
CA GLY A 144 6.97 13.20 -10.51
C GLY A 144 8.31 12.63 -10.99
N LEU A 145 8.70 11.43 -10.55
CA LEU A 145 9.95 10.82 -11.01
C LEU A 145 9.97 10.56 -12.52
N LEU A 146 8.84 10.14 -13.10
CA LEU A 146 8.73 9.95 -14.55
C LEU A 146 9.03 11.25 -15.31
N ASP A 147 8.58 12.40 -14.81
CA ASP A 147 8.87 13.71 -15.40
C ASP A 147 10.36 14.02 -15.39
N VAL A 148 11.02 13.75 -14.27
CA VAL A 148 12.47 13.94 -14.13
C VAL A 148 13.23 13.06 -15.12
N LEU A 149 12.85 11.78 -15.24
CA LEU A 149 13.48 10.85 -16.19
C LEU A 149 13.28 11.28 -17.65
N LEU A 150 12.08 11.72 -18.01
CA LEU A 150 11.78 12.24 -19.35
C LEU A 150 12.48 13.58 -19.62
N ARG A 151 12.66 14.44 -18.62
CA ARG A 151 13.47 15.66 -18.73
C ARG A 151 14.94 15.32 -19.00
N ILE A 152 15.54 14.47 -18.17
CA ILE A 152 16.94 14.03 -18.33
C ILE A 152 17.18 13.42 -19.72
N GLN A 153 16.24 12.61 -20.22
CA GLN A 153 16.31 12.08 -21.57
C GLN A 153 16.32 13.18 -22.64
N ARG A 154 15.42 14.16 -22.55
CA ARG A 154 15.33 15.27 -23.52
C ARG A 154 16.57 16.15 -23.50
N GLU A 155 17.13 16.39 -22.33
CA GLU A 155 18.33 17.22 -22.15
C GLU A 155 19.61 16.52 -22.63
N GLY A 156 19.61 15.19 -22.75
CA GLY A 156 20.74 14.43 -23.32
C GLY A 156 22.03 14.53 -22.51
N GLN A 157 21.96 14.90 -21.23
CA GLN A 157 23.13 15.20 -20.37
C GLN A 157 23.85 13.96 -19.84
N LEU A 158 23.33 12.76 -20.10
CA LEU A 158 23.96 11.52 -19.62
C LEU A 158 25.09 11.08 -20.56
N GLN A 159 26.16 10.53 -19.99
CA GLN A 159 27.28 9.93 -20.73
C GLN A 159 26.86 8.76 -21.64
N PHE A 160 25.66 8.21 -21.40
CA PHE A 160 25.05 7.15 -22.20
C PHE A 160 23.64 7.56 -22.62
N PRO A 161 23.21 7.23 -23.85
CA PRO A 161 21.86 7.54 -24.31
C PRO A 161 20.83 6.74 -23.51
N MET A 162 19.92 7.43 -22.83
CA MET A 162 18.80 6.81 -22.11
C MET A 162 17.62 6.62 -23.06
N SER A 163 17.31 5.37 -23.41
CA SER A 163 16.17 5.07 -24.26
C SER A 163 14.84 5.14 -23.48
N ILE A 164 13.73 5.30 -24.20
CA ILE A 164 12.41 5.24 -23.57
C ILE A 164 12.16 3.88 -22.90
N ASP A 165 12.71 2.80 -23.45
CA ASP A 165 12.61 1.46 -22.89
C ASP A 165 13.39 1.33 -21.57
N ASN A 166 14.51 2.06 -21.43
CA ASN A 166 15.22 2.15 -20.16
C ASN A 166 14.36 2.86 -19.10
N ILE A 167 13.68 3.95 -19.46
CA ILE A 167 12.78 4.67 -18.55
C ILE A 167 11.61 3.79 -18.11
N LYS A 168 10.93 3.14 -19.06
CA LYS A 168 9.83 2.20 -18.77
C LYS A 168 10.28 1.09 -17.82
N SER A 169 11.46 0.53 -18.07
CA SER A 169 12.03 -0.54 -17.23
C SER A 169 12.35 -0.03 -15.83
N ALA A 170 13.02 1.12 -15.72
CA ALA A 170 13.36 1.73 -14.43
C ALA A 170 12.11 2.07 -13.59
N VAL A 171 11.07 2.61 -14.21
CA VAL A 171 9.79 2.88 -13.55
C VAL A 171 9.14 1.59 -13.08
N GLY A 172 9.15 0.54 -13.91
CA GLY A 172 8.67 -0.79 -13.54
C GLY A 172 9.42 -1.39 -12.35
N ASP A 173 10.75 -1.30 -12.36
CA ASP A 173 11.62 -1.82 -11.29
C ASP A 173 11.39 -1.07 -9.96
N LEU A 174 11.26 0.26 -10.01
CA LEU A 174 10.99 1.09 -8.82
C LEU A 174 9.61 0.78 -8.24
N PHE A 175 8.61 0.59 -9.08
CA PHE A 175 7.28 0.22 -8.62
C PHE A 175 7.28 -1.17 -7.99
N ALA A 176 7.90 -2.16 -8.65
CA ALA A 176 8.01 -3.52 -8.16
C ALA A 176 8.75 -3.56 -6.81
N GLY A 177 9.90 -2.88 -6.75
CA GLY A 177 10.73 -2.81 -5.55
C GLY A 177 10.06 -2.05 -4.41
N GLY A 178 9.41 -0.91 -4.69
CA GLY A 178 8.82 -0.04 -3.67
C GLY A 178 7.48 -0.49 -3.11
N SER A 179 6.69 -1.25 -3.88
CA SER A 179 5.34 -1.66 -3.47
C SER A 179 5.33 -2.96 -2.66
N ASP A 180 5.74 -4.08 -3.25
CA ASP A 180 5.61 -5.41 -2.66
C ASP A 180 6.49 -5.58 -1.40
N THR A 181 7.69 -5.02 -1.39
CA THR A 181 8.60 -5.09 -0.23
C THR A 181 8.11 -4.26 0.96
N SER A 182 7.62 -3.03 0.70
CA SER A 182 7.08 -2.16 1.75
C SER A 182 5.78 -2.71 2.33
N ALA A 183 4.90 -3.25 1.47
CA ALA A 183 3.67 -3.93 1.91
C ALA A 183 3.99 -5.13 2.82
N THR A 184 4.96 -5.96 2.40
CA THR A 184 5.41 -7.12 3.17
C THR A 184 6.01 -6.69 4.52
N THR A 185 6.81 -5.63 4.55
CA THR A 185 7.39 -5.09 5.79
C THR A 185 6.29 -4.60 6.73
N LEU A 186 5.30 -3.85 6.22
CA LEU A 186 4.15 -3.39 7.01
C LEU A 186 3.31 -4.54 7.56
N GLU A 187 3.04 -5.56 6.74
CA GLU A 187 2.30 -6.75 7.13
C GLU A 187 2.99 -7.49 8.28
N TRP A 188 4.30 -7.77 8.15
CA TRP A 188 5.08 -8.38 9.23
C TRP A 188 5.15 -7.50 10.47
N THR A 189 5.24 -6.18 10.29
CA THR A 189 5.27 -5.26 11.43
C THR A 189 3.96 -5.32 12.22
N MET A 190 2.81 -5.29 11.54
CA MET A 190 1.52 -5.42 12.23
C MET A 190 1.37 -6.79 12.90
N ALA A 191 1.81 -7.87 12.24
CA ALA A 191 1.76 -9.20 12.83
C ALA A 191 2.60 -9.34 14.10
N GLU A 192 3.85 -8.88 14.07
CA GLU A 192 4.73 -8.92 15.24
C GLU A 192 4.26 -8.00 16.37
N LEU A 193 3.70 -6.84 16.05
CA LEU A 193 3.13 -5.95 17.07
C LEU A 193 1.90 -6.57 17.75
N VAL A 194 0.98 -7.16 16.98
CA VAL A 194 -0.22 -7.82 17.54
C VAL A 194 0.17 -9.03 18.37
N LYS A 195 1.18 -9.79 17.92
CA LYS A 195 1.74 -10.92 18.68
C LYS A 195 2.46 -10.49 19.97
N ASN A 196 2.93 -9.24 20.04
CA ASN A 196 3.66 -8.69 21.19
C ASN A 196 2.97 -7.44 21.76
N PRO A 197 1.86 -7.58 22.52
CA PRO A 197 1.05 -6.45 22.98
C PRO A 197 1.82 -5.39 23.79
N LYS A 198 2.85 -5.79 24.54
CA LYS A 198 3.73 -4.86 25.27
C LYS A 198 4.49 -3.93 24.34
N VAL A 199 5.00 -4.47 23.23
CA VAL A 199 5.70 -3.69 22.20
C VAL A 199 4.72 -2.79 21.46
N MET A 200 3.54 -3.31 21.09
CA MET A 200 2.45 -2.52 20.50
C MET A 200 2.09 -1.33 21.38
N GLY A 201 1.88 -1.53 22.68
CA GLY A 201 1.56 -0.46 23.61
C GLY A 201 2.65 0.62 23.65
N LYS A 202 3.94 0.24 23.76
CA LYS A 202 5.06 1.18 23.76
C LYS A 202 5.15 1.99 22.46
N ALA A 203 4.94 1.36 21.30
CA ALA A 203 4.94 2.03 20.00
C ALA A 203 3.72 2.96 19.83
N GLN A 204 2.53 2.51 20.19
CA GLN A 204 1.32 3.35 20.17
C GLN A 204 1.44 4.56 21.10
N ASP A 205 1.97 4.38 22.30
CA ASP A 205 2.16 5.46 23.27
C ASP A 205 3.16 6.50 22.76
N GLU A 206 4.26 6.08 22.13
CA GLU A 206 5.21 6.99 21.48
C GLU A 206 4.52 7.80 20.38
N VAL A 207 3.87 7.11 19.43
CA VAL A 207 3.21 7.74 18.28
C VAL A 207 2.14 8.72 18.75
N ARG A 208 1.27 8.32 19.67
CA ARG A 208 0.16 9.16 20.15
C ARG A 208 0.65 10.34 20.96
N ARG A 209 1.73 10.20 21.71
CA ARG A 209 2.34 11.32 22.46
C ARG A 209 3.00 12.32 21.52
N ALA A 210 3.78 11.84 20.54
CA ALA A 210 4.47 12.70 19.58
C ALA A 210 3.49 13.47 18.68
N LEU A 211 2.35 12.85 18.36
CA LEU A 211 1.35 13.39 17.44
C LEU A 211 0.12 14.00 18.13
N ALA A 212 0.17 14.17 19.45
CA ALA A 212 -0.98 14.60 20.24
C ALA A 212 -1.58 15.93 19.70
N GLY A 213 -2.87 15.89 19.32
CA GLY A 213 -3.59 17.05 18.81
C GLY A 213 -3.35 17.35 17.32
N GLN A 214 -2.60 16.51 16.61
CA GLN A 214 -2.47 16.65 15.16
C GLN A 214 -3.67 15.99 14.46
N PRO A 215 -4.31 16.68 13.49
CA PRO A 215 -5.46 16.12 12.78
C PRO A 215 -5.06 14.99 11.81
N LYS A 216 -3.78 14.92 11.42
CA LYS A 216 -3.28 13.98 10.42
C LYS A 216 -1.79 13.73 10.64
N VAL A 217 -1.36 12.50 10.38
CA VAL A 217 0.06 12.13 10.31
C VAL A 217 0.67 12.64 9.00
N THR A 218 1.78 13.38 9.09
CA THR A 218 2.58 13.86 7.95
C THR A 218 4.01 13.31 8.02
N GLU A 219 4.80 13.47 6.96
CA GLU A 219 6.21 13.05 6.98
C GLU A 219 7.02 13.82 8.04
N ASP A 220 6.79 15.12 8.20
CA ASP A 220 7.41 15.95 9.25
C ASP A 220 7.12 15.42 10.66
N SER A 221 5.99 14.73 10.80
CA SER A 221 5.53 14.16 12.07
C SER A 221 6.36 12.95 12.51
N LEU A 222 7.12 12.33 11.59
CA LEU A 222 7.88 11.10 11.85
C LEU A 222 9.19 11.36 12.61
N GLY A 223 9.65 12.62 12.72
CA GLY A 223 10.96 12.95 13.27
C GLY A 223 11.23 12.38 14.67
N GLY A 224 10.20 12.37 15.54
CA GLY A 224 10.31 11.93 16.94
C GLY A 224 9.95 10.47 17.23
N LEU A 225 9.68 9.64 16.21
CA LEU A 225 9.17 8.27 16.38
C LEU A 225 10.33 7.25 16.42
N ASN A 226 11.14 7.31 17.47
CA ASN A 226 12.37 6.52 17.57
C ASN A 226 12.08 5.04 17.83
N TYR A 227 11.23 4.72 18.79
CA TYR A 227 10.89 3.35 19.14
C TYR A 227 10.15 2.64 18.00
N MET A 228 9.25 3.33 17.30
CA MET A 228 8.61 2.82 16.09
C MET A 228 9.65 2.40 15.02
N ARG A 229 10.75 3.15 14.86
CA ARG A 229 11.85 2.76 13.97
C ARG A 229 12.60 1.54 14.46
N LEU A 230 12.78 1.38 15.77
CA LEU A 230 13.39 0.17 16.34
C LEU A 230 12.54 -1.07 16.07
N VAL A 231 11.21 -0.94 16.15
CA VAL A 231 10.26 -1.99 15.76
C VAL A 231 10.48 -2.37 14.30
N ILE A 232 10.50 -1.39 13.38
CA ILE A 232 10.74 -1.67 11.95
C ILE A 232 12.11 -2.32 11.73
N LYS A 233 13.16 -1.89 12.44
CA LYS A 233 14.49 -2.52 12.36
C LYS A 233 14.43 -4.00 12.76
N GLU A 234 13.77 -4.32 13.87
CA GLU A 234 13.65 -5.70 14.33
C GLU A 234 12.80 -6.55 13.40
N VAL A 235 11.73 -5.98 12.82
CA VAL A 235 10.95 -6.64 11.77
C VAL A 235 11.83 -6.92 10.55
N LEU A 236 12.67 -5.99 10.09
CA LEU A 236 13.56 -6.22 8.95
C LEU A 236 14.65 -7.26 9.24
N ARG A 237 15.06 -7.42 10.50
CA ARG A 237 16.02 -8.46 10.93
C ARG A 237 15.38 -9.84 10.88
N LEU A 238 14.21 -10.00 11.49
CA LEU A 238 13.52 -11.28 11.55
C LEU A 238 12.78 -11.60 10.24
N HIS A 239 12.23 -10.62 9.55
CA HIS A 239 11.41 -10.84 8.36
C HIS A 239 11.91 -10.00 7.19
N PRO A 240 13.18 -10.16 6.77
CA PRO A 240 13.68 -9.43 5.60
C PRO A 240 12.81 -9.81 4.39
N PRO A 241 12.18 -8.83 3.70
CA PRO A 241 11.26 -9.15 2.61
C PRO A 241 11.90 -10.06 1.56
N ALA A 242 13.16 -9.83 1.21
CA ALA A 242 13.94 -10.69 0.31
C ALA A 242 14.99 -11.50 1.09
N PRO A 243 14.68 -12.72 1.57
CA PRO A 243 15.56 -13.48 2.48
C PRO A 243 16.89 -13.91 1.86
N LEU A 244 16.93 -14.12 0.55
CA LEU A 244 18.13 -14.48 -0.22
C LEU A 244 18.70 -13.30 -1.02
N LEU A 245 18.21 -12.08 -0.74
CA LEU A 245 18.41 -10.89 -1.55
C LEU A 245 18.11 -11.16 -3.05
N LEU A 246 18.60 -10.28 -3.93
CA LEU A 246 18.59 -10.53 -5.37
C LEU A 246 19.86 -11.25 -5.80
N PRO A 247 19.78 -12.25 -6.71
CA PRO A 247 20.94 -12.99 -7.19
C PRO A 247 22.03 -12.07 -7.76
N ARG A 248 23.29 -12.40 -7.44
CA ARG A 248 24.48 -11.76 -8.01
C ARG A 248 25.17 -12.72 -8.96
N GLU A 249 25.95 -12.17 -9.88
CA GLU A 249 26.77 -12.95 -10.81
C GLU A 249 28.24 -12.57 -10.63
N CYS A 250 29.11 -13.57 -10.54
CA CYS A 250 30.55 -13.35 -10.49
C CYS A 250 31.07 -12.84 -11.84
N MET A 251 31.60 -11.62 -11.91
CA MET A 251 32.00 -11.00 -13.18
C MET A 251 33.35 -11.49 -13.72
N ASN A 252 34.21 -12.02 -12.85
CA ASN A 252 35.56 -12.52 -13.15
C ASN A 252 35.87 -13.70 -12.22
N ASP A 253 36.76 -14.59 -12.63
CA ASP A 253 37.25 -15.65 -11.73
C ASP A 253 37.87 -15.01 -10.47
N CYS A 254 37.48 -15.48 -9.29
CA CYS A 254 37.98 -14.96 -8.03
C CYS A 254 38.11 -16.06 -6.96
N ARG A 255 38.67 -15.70 -5.81
CA ARG A 255 38.75 -16.58 -4.64
C ARG A 255 38.00 -15.99 -3.46
N VAL A 256 37.17 -16.79 -2.82
CA VAL A 256 36.41 -16.43 -1.61
C VAL A 256 36.66 -17.48 -0.54
N LEU A 257 37.19 -17.08 0.62
CA LEU A 257 37.52 -17.98 1.73
C LEU A 257 38.39 -19.20 1.31
N GLY A 258 39.28 -19.00 0.32
CA GLY A 258 40.16 -20.05 -0.22
C GLY A 258 39.53 -20.92 -1.31
N PHE A 259 38.25 -20.75 -1.63
CA PHE A 259 37.56 -21.45 -2.72
C PHE A 259 37.61 -20.66 -4.02
N ASP A 260 37.85 -21.35 -5.13
CA ASP A 260 37.77 -20.77 -6.47
C ASP A 260 36.31 -20.59 -6.90
N VAL A 261 35.94 -19.37 -7.27
CA VAL A 261 34.61 -18.97 -7.74
C VAL A 261 34.75 -18.51 -9.20
N PRO A 262 34.35 -19.35 -10.18
CA PRO A 262 34.43 -19.00 -11.58
C PRO A 262 33.55 -17.80 -11.96
N LYS A 263 33.91 -17.14 -13.05
CA LYS A 263 33.06 -16.18 -13.74
C LYS A 263 31.73 -16.83 -14.14
N GLY A 264 30.65 -16.07 -14.00
CA GLY A 264 29.28 -16.52 -14.29
C GLY A 264 28.62 -17.30 -13.15
N THR A 265 29.34 -17.59 -12.07
CA THR A 265 28.72 -18.22 -10.89
C THR A 265 27.67 -17.31 -10.28
N MET A 266 26.45 -17.84 -10.11
CA MET A 266 25.39 -17.20 -9.36
C MET A 266 25.68 -17.26 -7.86
N VAL A 267 25.57 -16.11 -7.18
CA VAL A 267 25.79 -15.98 -5.75
C VAL A 267 24.50 -15.48 -5.10
N LEU A 268 24.03 -16.21 -4.09
CA LEU A 268 22.87 -15.86 -3.26
C LEU A 268 23.37 -15.53 -1.86
N VAL A 269 22.90 -14.43 -1.28
CA VAL A 269 23.26 -14.01 0.08
C VAL A 269 22.08 -14.30 0.98
N ASN A 270 22.24 -15.24 1.91
CA ASN A 270 21.17 -15.63 2.83
C ASN A 270 21.05 -14.64 4.00
N ALA A 271 20.52 -13.45 3.72
CA ALA A 271 20.30 -12.40 4.71
C ALA A 271 19.40 -12.88 5.87
N TRP A 272 18.43 -13.76 5.59
CA TRP A 272 17.57 -14.36 6.61
C TRP A 272 18.34 -15.18 7.64
N ALA A 273 19.30 -16.01 7.20
CA ALA A 273 20.12 -16.81 8.10
C ALA A 273 21.14 -15.95 8.86
N ILE A 274 21.79 -15.01 8.17
CA ILE A 274 22.77 -14.08 8.77
C ILE A 274 22.12 -13.25 9.89
N SER A 275 20.90 -12.77 9.66
CA SER A 275 20.16 -11.94 10.63
C SER A 275 19.63 -12.74 11.84
N ARG A 276 19.86 -14.06 11.85
CA ARG A 276 19.49 -15.01 12.91
C ARG A 276 20.68 -15.78 13.48
N ASP A 277 21.88 -15.44 13.07
CA ASP A 277 23.07 -16.14 13.54
C ASP A 277 23.29 -15.84 15.03
N PRO A 278 23.22 -16.84 15.94
CA PRO A 278 23.44 -16.63 17.36
C PRO A 278 24.88 -16.18 17.70
N ALA A 279 25.82 -16.26 16.75
CA ALA A 279 27.14 -15.66 16.92
C ALA A 279 27.13 -14.12 16.92
N HIS A 280 26.09 -13.50 16.35
CA HIS A 280 25.95 -12.05 16.22
C HIS A 280 24.69 -11.50 16.92
N TRP A 281 23.68 -12.35 17.16
CA TRP A 281 22.39 -11.94 17.71
C TRP A 281 22.01 -12.73 18.95
N ASP A 282 22.03 -12.08 20.12
CA ASP A 282 21.49 -12.67 21.35
C ASP A 282 19.98 -12.92 21.20
N ALA A 283 19.52 -14.09 21.67
CA ALA A 283 18.13 -14.54 21.51
C ALA A 283 17.63 -14.31 20.06
N ALA A 284 18.39 -14.84 19.09
CA ALA A 284 18.25 -14.50 17.67
C ALA A 284 16.85 -14.69 17.06
N GLU A 285 16.05 -15.60 17.60
CA GLU A 285 14.69 -15.85 17.12
C GLU A 285 13.61 -15.02 17.83
N GLU A 286 13.97 -14.30 18.90
CA GLU A 286 13.05 -13.47 19.67
C GLU A 286 12.92 -12.06 19.07
N PHE A 287 11.69 -11.54 19.07
CA PHE A 287 11.35 -10.19 18.63
C PHE A 287 11.62 -9.17 19.75
N ILE A 288 12.79 -8.51 19.69
CA ILE A 288 13.26 -7.59 20.73
C ILE A 288 13.71 -6.27 20.08
N PRO A 289 12.81 -5.29 19.85
CA PRO A 289 13.16 -3.98 19.29
C PRO A 289 14.24 -3.24 20.10
N GLU A 290 14.24 -3.41 21.42
CA GLU A 290 15.18 -2.78 22.36
C GLU A 290 16.65 -3.06 22.01
N ARG A 291 16.95 -4.16 21.30
CA ARG A 291 18.33 -4.49 20.89
C ARG A 291 18.98 -3.39 20.04
N PHE A 292 18.17 -2.56 19.38
CA PHE A 292 18.65 -1.46 18.55
C PHE A 292 18.71 -0.10 19.27
N GLU A 293 18.33 0.00 20.55
CA GLU A 293 18.32 1.28 21.30
C GLU A 293 19.72 1.94 21.38
N ARG A 294 20.78 1.13 21.44
CA ARG A 294 22.17 1.63 21.50
C ARG A 294 22.71 2.11 20.16
N GLY A 295 22.02 1.80 19.06
CA GLY A 295 22.39 2.26 17.71
C GLY A 295 23.69 1.67 17.15
N GLU A 296 24.17 0.55 17.70
CA GLU A 296 25.47 -0.04 17.34
C GLU A 296 25.47 -0.69 15.96
N VAL A 297 24.31 -1.18 15.48
CA VAL A 297 24.16 -1.91 14.21
C VAL A 297 23.14 -1.21 13.31
N ASP A 298 23.46 -1.01 12.02
CA ASP A 298 22.62 -0.34 11.02
C ASP A 298 22.60 -1.06 9.67
N PHE A 299 21.48 -0.98 8.96
CA PHE A 299 21.26 -1.66 7.67
C PHE A 299 21.85 -0.89 6.47
N LYS A 300 22.66 0.15 6.72
CA LYS A 300 23.32 0.98 5.70
C LYS A 300 24.52 0.27 5.03
N GLY A 301 24.73 -1.01 5.35
CA GLY A 301 25.63 -1.95 4.69
C GLY A 301 27.09 -1.85 5.08
N ALA A 302 27.38 -1.23 6.22
CA ALA A 302 28.65 -1.40 6.92
C ALA A 302 28.62 -2.67 7.80
N ASP A 303 27.48 -2.97 8.41
CA ASP A 303 27.29 -4.09 9.32
C ASP A 303 26.76 -5.32 8.54
N MET A 304 27.61 -6.33 8.38
CA MET A 304 27.34 -7.48 7.52
C MET A 304 26.43 -8.51 8.19
N GLU A 305 26.32 -8.46 9.51
CA GLU A 305 25.35 -9.17 10.33
C GLU A 305 23.90 -8.67 10.12
N TYR A 306 23.72 -7.50 9.50
CA TYR A 306 22.42 -6.87 9.31
C TYR A 306 22.24 -6.21 7.93
N THR A 307 21.88 -7.02 6.92
CA THR A 307 21.80 -6.54 5.52
C THR A 307 20.42 -6.74 4.86
N PRO A 308 19.30 -6.25 5.44
CA PRO A 308 17.97 -6.42 4.83
C PRO A 308 17.82 -5.70 3.47
N PHE A 309 18.65 -4.68 3.21
CA PHE A 309 18.71 -3.95 1.94
C PHE A 309 19.91 -4.36 1.06
N GLY A 310 20.64 -5.41 1.46
CA GLY A 310 21.91 -5.81 0.87
C GLY A 310 23.05 -4.83 1.12
N ALA A 311 24.20 -5.09 0.49
CA ALA A 311 25.42 -4.30 0.63
C ALA A 311 26.12 -4.04 -0.72
N GLY A 312 27.04 -3.05 -0.70
CA GLY A 312 27.94 -2.71 -1.80
C GLY A 312 27.25 -2.08 -3.02
N ARG A 313 27.81 -2.28 -4.21
CA ARG A 313 27.41 -1.60 -5.47
C ARG A 313 25.95 -1.81 -5.89
N ARG A 314 25.28 -2.83 -5.35
CA ARG A 314 23.89 -3.19 -5.68
C ARG A 314 23.03 -3.26 -4.42
N MET A 315 23.38 -2.45 -3.42
CA MET A 315 22.50 -2.12 -2.30
C MET A 315 21.21 -1.47 -2.81
N CYS A 316 20.10 -1.68 -2.10
CA CYS A 316 18.80 -1.15 -2.47
C CYS A 316 18.82 0.38 -2.67
N PRO A 317 18.57 0.90 -3.88
CA PRO A 317 18.51 2.34 -4.11
C PRO A 317 17.21 2.95 -3.56
N GLY A 318 16.19 2.13 -3.29
CA GLY A 318 14.88 2.56 -2.80
C GLY A 318 14.73 2.50 -1.27
N MET A 319 15.81 2.30 -0.51
CA MET A 319 15.78 2.12 0.95
C MET A 319 15.01 3.26 1.66
N SER A 320 15.39 4.51 1.41
CA SER A 320 14.72 5.67 2.03
C SER A 320 13.25 5.77 1.65
N PHE A 321 12.91 5.43 0.40
CA PHE A 321 11.53 5.45 -0.08
C PHE A 321 10.67 4.36 0.56
N GLY A 322 11.20 3.13 0.66
CA GLY A 322 10.51 2.01 1.30
C GLY A 322 10.27 2.27 2.79
N LEU A 323 11.29 2.78 3.50
CA LEU A 323 11.16 3.14 4.91
C LEU A 323 10.15 4.27 5.14
N ALA A 324 10.17 5.33 4.32
CA ALA A 324 9.19 6.40 4.44
C ALA A 324 7.74 5.90 4.26
N ASN A 325 7.51 5.00 3.30
CA ASN A 325 6.19 4.38 3.10
C ASN A 325 5.77 3.52 4.30
N ALA A 326 6.68 2.71 4.83
CA ALA A 326 6.40 1.86 5.99
C ALA A 326 6.16 2.71 7.27
N GLU A 327 7.03 3.67 7.56
CA GLU A 327 6.93 4.55 8.73
C GLU A 327 5.63 5.38 8.70
N LEU A 328 5.29 5.98 7.56
CA LEU A 328 4.10 6.82 7.46
C LEU A 328 2.80 6.03 7.62
N ALA A 329 2.69 4.86 6.98
CA ALA A 329 1.54 3.99 7.17
C ALA A 329 1.44 3.49 8.62
N LEU A 330 2.54 2.99 9.18
CA LEU A 330 2.56 2.45 10.53
C LEU A 330 2.17 3.52 11.55
N ALA A 331 2.76 4.71 11.47
CA ALA A 331 2.39 5.83 12.34
C ALA A 331 0.89 6.14 12.24
N GLY A 332 0.31 6.17 11.03
CA GLY A 332 -1.13 6.35 10.83
C GLY A 332 -1.98 5.24 11.49
N LEU A 333 -1.58 3.98 11.32
CA LEU A 333 -2.28 2.82 11.89
C LEU A 333 -2.24 2.83 13.43
N LEU A 334 -1.10 3.15 14.03
CA LEU A 334 -0.90 3.19 15.48
C LEU A 334 -1.54 4.44 16.11
N TYR A 335 -1.55 5.56 15.38
CA TYR A 335 -2.15 6.80 15.85
C TYR A 335 -3.67 6.66 15.99
N HIS A 336 -4.34 6.18 14.94
CA HIS A 336 -5.80 6.21 14.83
C HIS A 336 -6.53 5.00 15.43
N PHE A 337 -5.85 3.85 15.55
CA PHE A 337 -6.51 2.58 15.89
C PHE A 337 -5.80 1.84 17.02
N ASP A 338 -6.59 1.22 17.89
CA ASP A 338 -6.21 0.02 18.62
C ASP A 338 -6.53 -1.21 17.74
N TRP A 339 -5.85 -2.33 17.95
CA TRP A 339 -5.91 -3.50 17.06
C TRP A 339 -6.18 -4.77 17.85
N GLU A 340 -7.18 -5.52 17.42
CA GLU A 340 -7.60 -6.79 18.03
C GLU A 340 -7.62 -7.92 17.00
N LEU A 341 -7.52 -9.17 17.45
CA LEU A 341 -7.73 -10.33 16.60
C LEU A 341 -9.23 -10.65 16.49
N PRO A 342 -9.71 -11.13 15.32
CA PRO A 342 -11.11 -11.50 15.12
C PRO A 342 -11.58 -12.52 16.15
N GLY A 343 -12.78 -12.29 16.70
CA GLY A 343 -13.39 -13.21 17.67
C GLY A 343 -12.74 -13.18 19.06
N GLY A 344 -11.87 -12.20 19.34
CA GLY A 344 -11.18 -12.10 20.63
C GLY A 344 -10.11 -13.17 20.83
N ALA A 345 -9.54 -13.69 19.73
CA ALA A 345 -8.44 -14.64 19.79
C ALA A 345 -7.22 -14.03 20.50
N GLU A 346 -6.47 -14.87 21.21
CA GLU A 346 -5.26 -14.46 21.91
C GLU A 346 -4.07 -14.27 20.95
N ALA A 347 -3.09 -13.46 21.36
CA ALA A 347 -1.92 -13.13 20.53
C ALA A 347 -1.12 -14.38 20.10
N GLU A 348 -1.07 -15.40 20.94
CA GLU A 348 -0.40 -16.67 20.69
C GLU A 348 -1.06 -17.52 19.59
N GLU A 349 -2.32 -17.25 19.28
CA GLU A 349 -3.07 -17.97 18.23
C GLU A 349 -2.78 -17.44 16.82
N LEU A 350 -2.06 -16.32 16.70
CA LEU A 350 -1.71 -15.73 15.40
C LEU A 350 -0.70 -16.61 14.65
N ASP A 351 -1.15 -17.14 13.50
CA ASP A 351 -0.32 -17.92 12.58
C ASP A 351 0.67 -17.04 11.83
N VAL A 352 1.91 -16.99 12.32
CA VAL A 352 3.04 -16.29 11.70
C VAL A 352 3.85 -17.17 10.73
N THR A 353 3.28 -18.27 10.22
CA THR A 353 3.99 -19.12 9.27
C THR A 353 4.31 -18.39 7.96
N GLN A 354 5.50 -18.65 7.42
CA GLN A 354 6.02 -17.98 6.24
C GLN A 354 5.60 -18.70 4.95
N LYS A 355 5.30 -17.93 3.90
CA LYS A 355 5.20 -18.40 2.53
C LYS A 355 6.39 -17.92 1.74
N MET A 356 7.22 -18.88 1.33
CA MET A 356 8.40 -18.61 0.50
C MET A 356 8.02 -18.10 -0.89
N GLY A 357 8.80 -17.14 -1.37
CA GLY A 357 8.66 -16.47 -2.65
C GLY A 357 9.84 -15.53 -2.88
N VAL A 358 9.77 -14.69 -3.91
CA VAL A 358 10.73 -13.57 -4.09
C VAL A 358 10.69 -12.66 -2.87
N THR A 359 9.48 -12.38 -2.40
CA THR A 359 9.22 -11.81 -1.09
C THR A 359 8.62 -12.87 -0.16
N VAL A 360 9.07 -12.90 1.10
CA VAL A 360 8.52 -13.78 2.14
C VAL A 360 7.38 -13.08 2.83
N ARG A 361 6.17 -13.60 2.63
CA ARG A 361 4.93 -13.08 3.25
C ARG A 361 4.37 -14.04 4.28
N LEU A 362 3.39 -13.59 5.04
CA LEU A 362 2.56 -14.49 5.83
C LEU A 362 1.89 -15.53 4.92
N ARG A 363 1.76 -16.75 5.42
CA ARG A 363 1.10 -17.84 4.70
C ARG A 363 -0.39 -17.61 4.55
N ARG A 364 -1.01 -17.03 5.56
CA ARG A 364 -2.42 -16.63 5.61
C ARG A 364 -2.48 -15.11 5.71
N ASP A 365 -3.46 -14.51 5.06
CA ASP A 365 -3.69 -13.07 5.16
C ASP A 365 -3.90 -12.69 6.63
N LEU A 366 -3.28 -11.60 7.05
CA LEU A 366 -3.48 -11.00 8.36
C LEU A 366 -4.92 -10.46 8.40
N LEU A 367 -5.64 -10.83 9.46
CA LEU A 367 -7.00 -10.40 9.77
C LEU A 367 -7.00 -9.79 11.17
N LEU A 368 -7.37 -8.52 11.28
CA LEU A 368 -7.42 -7.72 12.48
C LEU A 368 -8.75 -6.96 12.52
N VAL A 369 -9.07 -6.43 13.69
CA VAL A 369 -10.23 -5.57 13.90
C VAL A 369 -9.70 -4.21 14.36
N PRO A 370 -9.84 -3.15 13.55
CA PRO A 370 -9.44 -1.82 13.96
C PRO A 370 -10.49 -1.24 14.92
N VAL A 371 -10.08 -0.95 16.15
CA VAL A 371 -10.88 -0.23 17.13
C VAL A 371 -10.49 1.24 17.08
N GLN A 372 -11.39 2.08 16.57
CA GLN A 372 -11.10 3.50 16.41
C GLN A 372 -10.89 4.17 17.77
N LYS A 373 -9.75 4.84 17.94
CA LYS A 373 -9.49 5.62 19.14
C LYS A 373 -9.99 7.04 18.96
N LEU A 374 -10.83 7.51 19.88
CA LEU A 374 -11.25 8.91 19.92
C LEU A 374 -10.07 9.78 20.36
N ILE A 375 -9.38 10.37 19.40
CA ILE A 375 -8.32 11.34 19.68
C ILE A 375 -8.97 12.70 19.91
N PHE A 376 -9.09 13.09 21.18
CA PHE A 376 -9.54 14.44 21.51
C PHE A 376 -8.46 15.44 21.07
N CYS A 377 -8.64 16.05 19.90
CA CYS A 377 -7.95 17.28 19.55
C CYS A 377 -8.28 18.31 20.62
N LYS A 378 -7.34 18.67 21.49
CA LYS A 378 -7.49 19.88 22.31
C LYS A 378 -7.58 21.05 21.32
N PRO A 379 -8.72 21.75 21.19
CA PRO A 379 -8.75 22.94 20.38
C PRO A 379 -7.88 23.96 21.11
N GLN A 380 -6.90 24.54 20.43
CA GLN A 380 -6.15 25.67 20.95
C GLN A 380 -7.02 26.93 20.82
N TYR A 381 -8.14 27.02 21.54
CA TYR A 381 -9.14 28.09 21.38
C TYR A 381 -9.83 28.50 22.71
N PRO A 382 -10.29 29.77 22.82
CA PRO A 382 -10.55 30.46 24.09
C PRO A 382 -11.71 29.88 24.91
N LYS A 383 -11.63 30.05 26.24
CA LYS A 383 -12.39 29.37 27.31
C LYS A 383 -13.95 29.49 27.29
N ASN A 384 -14.57 30.12 26.29
CA ASN A 384 -15.99 30.56 26.37
C ASN A 384 -16.93 30.06 25.26
N HIS A 385 -16.62 28.96 24.55
CA HIS A 385 -17.47 28.39 23.50
C HIS A 385 -17.92 26.96 23.84
N VAL A 386 -19.11 26.55 23.38
CA VAL A 386 -19.68 25.20 23.57
C VAL A 386 -19.67 24.48 22.23
N PHE A 387 -19.24 23.23 22.24
CA PHE A 387 -19.16 22.37 21.06
C PHE A 387 -20.00 21.10 21.26
N PHE A 388 -20.69 20.67 20.22
CA PHE A 388 -21.34 19.37 20.13
C PHE A 388 -20.86 18.66 18.86
N GLY A 389 -20.57 17.37 18.97
CA GLY A 389 -20.28 16.48 17.85
C GLY A 389 -21.18 15.27 17.93
N VAL A 390 -21.80 14.90 16.80
CA VAL A 390 -22.65 13.72 16.69
C VAL A 390 -21.91 12.68 15.86
N SER A 391 -21.88 11.44 16.35
CA SER A 391 -21.30 10.29 15.67
C SER A 391 -22.18 9.87 14.48
N GLY A 392 -21.80 10.30 13.27
CA GLY A 392 -22.35 9.79 12.02
C GLY A 392 -21.27 9.10 11.18
N LYS A 393 -21.62 8.00 10.52
CA LYS A 393 -20.77 7.06 9.76
C LYS A 393 -20.03 7.63 8.53
N GLU A 394 -19.90 8.94 8.38
CA GLU A 394 -19.22 9.54 7.22
C GLU A 394 -18.03 10.40 7.61
N VAL A 395 -17.04 10.32 6.73
CA VAL A 395 -15.66 10.78 6.87
C VAL A 395 -15.59 12.29 7.10
N GLY A 396 -14.84 12.69 8.14
CA GLY A 396 -13.92 13.82 8.07
C GLY A 396 -14.49 15.20 7.79
N THR A 397 -15.52 15.63 8.51
CA THR A 397 -15.94 17.04 8.49
C THR A 397 -16.03 17.61 9.91
N CYS A 398 -15.01 18.40 10.30
CA CYS A 398 -15.10 19.27 11.48
C CYS A 398 -15.96 20.50 11.13
N TRP A 399 -17.14 20.66 11.74
CA TRP A 399 -17.91 21.91 11.60
C TRP A 399 -18.64 22.35 12.87
N GLY A 400 -18.59 23.66 13.10
CA GLY A 400 -19.59 24.44 13.85
C GLY A 400 -19.05 25.18 15.08
N LEU A 401 -18.61 26.44 14.90
CA LEU A 401 -18.47 27.39 16.00
C LEU A 401 -19.87 27.96 16.31
N LEU A 402 -20.45 27.61 17.46
CA LEU A 402 -21.51 28.42 18.05
C LEU A 402 -20.86 29.51 18.89
N GLY A 403 -21.32 30.75 18.71
CA GLY A 403 -20.83 31.91 19.43
C GLY A 403 -20.96 31.78 20.97
N PRO A 404 -20.56 32.81 21.72
CA PRO A 404 -20.45 32.74 23.17
C PRO A 404 -21.71 32.21 23.86
N LYS A 405 -21.53 31.41 24.93
CA LYS A 405 -22.57 30.72 25.74
C LYS A 405 -23.82 31.56 26.05
N GLU A 406 -23.66 32.87 26.15
CA GLU A 406 -24.70 33.82 26.56
C GLU A 406 -25.73 34.15 25.46
N LYS A 407 -25.58 33.66 24.22
CA LYS A 407 -26.48 33.98 23.09
C LYS A 407 -27.32 32.81 22.57
N MET A 408 -27.33 31.68 23.27
CA MET A 408 -28.10 30.50 22.85
C MET A 408 -29.58 30.67 23.26
N THR A 409 -30.43 31.10 22.32
CA THR A 409 -31.87 31.28 22.54
C THR A 409 -32.66 30.03 22.13
N ALA A 410 -33.86 29.84 22.68
CA ALA A 410 -34.73 28.70 22.35
C ALA A 410 -34.97 28.53 20.83
N LYS A 411 -35.09 29.64 20.08
CA LYS A 411 -35.20 29.63 18.61
C LYS A 411 -33.96 29.08 17.89
N VAL A 412 -32.77 29.30 18.44
CA VAL A 412 -31.51 28.78 17.87
C VAL A 412 -31.37 27.29 18.15
N ALA A 413 -31.81 26.83 19.32
CA ALA A 413 -31.88 25.41 19.66
C ALA A 413 -32.90 24.66 18.78
N GLU A 414 -34.08 25.23 18.57
CA GLU A 414 -35.14 24.66 17.71
C GLU A 414 -34.68 24.51 16.24
N ALA A 415 -33.97 25.51 15.69
CA ALA A 415 -33.40 25.43 14.34
C ALA A 415 -32.27 24.40 14.21
N LEU A 416 -31.55 24.11 15.30
CA LEU A 416 -30.51 23.08 15.37
C LEU A 416 -31.09 21.67 15.47
N ILE A 417 -32.17 21.50 16.23
CA ILE A 417 -32.87 20.21 16.39
C ILE A 417 -33.52 19.76 15.08
N ARG A 418 -34.04 20.70 14.28
CA ARG A 418 -34.58 20.42 12.93
C ARG A 418 -33.57 19.91 11.90
N ARG A 419 -32.26 19.94 12.20
CA ARG A 419 -31.20 19.40 11.33
C ARG A 419 -30.89 17.92 11.58
N PHE A 420 -31.50 17.32 12.59
CA PHE A 420 -31.41 15.90 12.85
C PHE A 420 -32.49 15.17 12.03
N ASP A 421 -32.09 14.19 11.22
CA ASP A 421 -33.01 13.39 10.39
C ASP A 421 -33.82 12.38 11.22
N GLU A 422 -33.41 12.09 12.46
CA GLU A 422 -34.12 11.22 13.40
C GLU A 422 -34.59 12.00 14.64
N PRO A 423 -35.73 11.64 15.24
CA PRO A 423 -36.19 12.24 16.49
C PRO A 423 -35.18 11.95 17.61
N LEU A 424 -34.82 12.99 18.37
CA LEU A 424 -33.93 12.88 19.53
C LEU A 424 -34.46 11.85 20.53
N THR A 425 -33.63 11.25 21.38
CA THR A 425 -34.12 10.44 22.50
C THR A 425 -34.25 11.28 23.78
N ASP A 426 -34.98 10.80 24.78
CA ASP A 426 -35.05 11.47 26.11
C ASP A 426 -33.66 11.62 26.76
N GLU A 427 -32.74 10.68 26.47
CA GLU A 427 -31.36 10.72 26.96
C GLU A 427 -30.55 11.82 26.26
N ASP A 428 -30.72 11.98 24.94
CA ASP A 428 -30.12 13.08 24.19
C ASP A 428 -30.63 14.45 24.67
N ILE A 429 -31.94 14.57 24.95
CA ILE A 429 -32.55 15.80 25.46
C ILE A 429 -32.00 16.14 26.85
N ALA A 430 -31.85 15.16 27.74
CA ALA A 430 -31.28 15.37 29.06
C ALA A 430 -29.82 15.85 28.99
N ILE A 431 -29.03 15.30 28.05
CA ILE A 431 -27.64 15.70 27.82
C ILE A 431 -27.58 17.13 27.27
N ILE A 432 -28.41 17.46 26.28
CA ILE A 432 -28.48 18.80 25.67
C ILE A 432 -28.92 19.85 26.71
N ALA A 433 -29.96 19.56 27.48
CA ALA A 433 -30.46 20.45 28.54
C ALA A 433 -29.38 20.72 29.60
N LYS A 434 -28.62 19.69 30.00
CA LYS A 434 -27.54 19.83 30.99
C LYS A 434 -26.37 20.65 30.47
N LEU A 435 -26.04 20.53 29.19
CA LEU A 435 -24.93 21.24 28.54
C LEU A 435 -25.25 22.70 28.17
N THR A 436 -26.52 22.97 27.82
CA THR A 436 -26.99 24.29 27.37
C THR A 436 -27.73 25.08 28.46
N ARG A 437 -28.13 24.42 29.56
CA ARG A 437 -29.03 24.95 30.61
C ARG A 437 -30.40 25.38 30.11
N LEU A 438 -30.84 24.84 28.97
CA LEU A 438 -32.19 25.05 28.44
C LEU A 438 -33.19 24.11 29.11
N ASP A 439 -34.45 24.52 29.13
CA ASP A 439 -35.56 23.74 29.69
C ASP A 439 -35.78 22.44 28.86
N PRO A 440 -35.68 21.25 29.47
CA PRO A 440 -35.93 19.98 28.80
C PRO A 440 -37.30 19.90 28.11
N ASP A 441 -38.34 20.50 28.68
CA ASP A 441 -39.70 20.39 28.13
C ASP A 441 -39.86 21.27 26.89
N ALA A 442 -39.18 22.42 26.83
CA ALA A 442 -39.11 23.23 25.63
C ALA A 442 -38.35 22.53 24.49
N LEU A 443 -37.33 21.71 24.83
CA LEU A 443 -36.57 20.92 23.86
C LEU A 443 -37.38 19.73 23.31
N ARG A 444 -38.25 19.11 24.13
CA ARG A 444 -39.19 18.06 23.68
C ARG A 444 -40.19 18.57 22.66
N VAL A 445 -40.78 19.74 22.92
CA VAL A 445 -41.71 20.41 21.99
C VAL A 445 -41.01 20.78 20.68
N ALA A 446 -39.78 21.30 20.75
CA ALA A 446 -38.97 21.63 19.58
C ALA A 446 -38.53 20.39 18.76
N GLY A 447 -38.33 19.24 19.44
CA GLY A 447 -38.00 17.95 18.83
C GLY A 447 -39.18 17.15 18.29
N GLY A 448 -40.40 17.70 18.35
CA GLY A 448 -41.61 17.05 17.81
C GLY A 448 -42.16 15.93 18.69
N MET A 449 -41.73 15.81 19.95
CA MET A 449 -42.35 14.89 20.91
C MET A 449 -43.55 15.55 21.57
N ALA A 450 -44.71 14.90 21.52
CA ALA A 450 -45.89 15.34 22.23
C ALA A 450 -45.60 15.41 23.73
N GLY A 451 -45.80 16.60 24.34
CA GLY A 451 -45.69 16.78 25.78
C GLY A 451 -46.72 15.93 26.54
N PRO A 452 -46.52 15.70 27.85
CA PRO A 452 -47.45 14.91 28.64
C PRO A 452 -48.84 15.57 28.63
N GLU A 453 -49.83 14.82 28.15
CA GLU A 453 -51.24 15.19 28.24
C GLU A 453 -51.68 15.32 29.71
N GLY A 454 -52.32 16.43 30.06
CA GLY A 454 -53.13 16.52 31.27
C GLY A 454 -53.31 17.92 31.85
N GLY A 455 -54.49 18.53 31.61
CA GLY A 455 -55.18 19.30 32.65
C GLY A 455 -55.48 20.78 32.40
N GLU A 456 -56.70 21.02 31.90
CA GLU A 456 -57.64 22.11 32.28
C GLU A 456 -57.24 23.60 32.14
N GLU A 457 -57.81 24.20 31.08
CA GLU A 457 -58.57 25.46 31.06
C GLU A 457 -58.74 26.21 32.41
N THR A 458 -58.27 27.47 32.50
CA THR A 458 -59.06 28.65 32.95
C THR A 458 -58.27 29.97 32.87
N ALA A 459 -58.91 30.96 32.23
CA ALA A 459 -58.86 32.44 32.31
C ALA A 459 -57.59 33.17 32.84
N ALA A 460 -57.12 34.29 32.28
CA ALA A 460 -57.77 35.36 31.52
C ALA A 460 -56.81 36.07 30.55
#